data_AF-A0A2S2QHA1-F1
#
_entry.id   AF-A0A2S2QHA1-F1
#
_cell.length_a   1.000
_cell.length_b   1.000
_cell.length_c   1.000
_cell.angle_alpha   90.00
_cell.angle_beta   90.00
_cell.angle_gamma   90.00
#
_symmetry.space_group_name_H-M   'P 1'
#
loop_
_entity.id
_entity.type
_entity.pdbx_description
1 polymer ?
#
loop_
_entity_poly.entity_id
_entity_poly.type
_entity_poly.pdbx_seq_one_letter_code
_entity_poly.pdbx_strand_id
1 'polypeptide(L)'
;EKYRTNGFENAKLVGMEIVKYIGGTANFKGKRPRNKKKMFNYESNDEYTISSEEAFCRDYFLILIDRATEALRVRLEYQSTFNSNFGFLYRIGKLKHQNDGFIKNCCNDLQNVLSEGNFRDINGADLYMELLIFRSIIDENATTL
;
A
#
# COMPACT_ATOMS: atom_id res chain seq x y z
N GLU A 1 0.88 9.88 3.81
CA GLU A 1 1.31 10.90 4.80
C GLU A 1 0.16 11.71 5.41
N LYS A 2 -0.73 12.34 4.64
CA LYS A 2 -1.85 13.14 5.21
C LYS A 2 -2.66 12.39 6.28
N TYR A 3 -2.99 11.11 6.03
CA TYR A 3 -3.77 10.29 6.97
C TYR A 3 -3.06 10.03 8.30
N ARG A 4 -1.72 10.05 8.34
CA ARG A 4 -0.96 9.89 9.58
C ARG A 4 -1.19 11.07 10.53
N THR A 5 -1.32 12.28 9.99
CA THR A 5 -1.47 13.50 10.81
C THR A 5 -2.91 13.84 11.15
N ASN A 6 -3.86 13.58 10.25
CA ASN A 6 -5.26 13.98 10.43
C ASN A 6 -6.27 12.81 10.43
N GLY A 7 -5.81 11.58 10.20
CA GLY A 7 -6.70 10.42 10.06
C GLY A 7 -7.25 9.88 11.37
N PHE A 8 -6.63 10.22 12.50
CA PHE A 8 -7.03 9.72 13.82
C PHE A 8 -8.46 10.14 14.18
N GLU A 9 -8.82 11.41 13.97
CA GLU A 9 -10.15 11.93 14.28
C GLU A 9 -11.25 11.22 13.47
N ASN A 10 -11.01 11.02 12.17
CA ASN A 10 -11.94 10.30 11.32
C ASN A 10 -12.05 8.82 11.72
N ALA A 11 -10.92 8.16 12.00
CA ALA A 11 -10.91 6.77 12.46
C ALA A 11 -11.63 6.61 13.80
N LYS A 12 -11.49 7.58 14.70
CA LYS A 12 -12.19 7.63 15.99
C LYS A 12 -13.70 7.71 15.79
N LEU A 13 -14.19 8.61 14.93
CA LEU A 13 -15.62 8.74 14.62
C LEU A 13 -16.19 7.42 14.07
N VAL A 14 -15.51 6.80 13.10
CA VAL A 14 -15.92 5.50 12.54
C VAL A 14 -15.93 4.41 13.62
N GLY A 15 -14.90 4.37 14.49
CA GLY A 15 -14.86 3.44 15.61
C GLY A 15 -16.03 3.62 16.59
N MET A 16 -16.41 4.86 16.89
CA MET A 16 -17.57 5.17 17.72
C MET A 16 -18.88 4.71 17.09
N GLU A 17 -19.05 4.89 15.78
CA GLU A 17 -20.23 4.40 15.05
C GLU A 17 -20.35 2.87 15.10
N ILE A 18 -19.24 2.15 14.92
CA ILE A 18 -19.20 0.69 15.00
C ILE A 18 -19.58 0.21 16.41
N VAL A 19 -19.03 0.83 17.46
CA VAL A 19 -19.34 0.46 18.84
C VAL A 19 -20.82 0.73 19.16
N LYS A 20 -21.37 1.86 18.69
CA LYS A 20 -22.79 2.19 18.84
C LYS A 20 -23.68 1.16 18.13
N TYR A 21 -23.29 0.73 16.93
CA TYR A 21 -24.01 -0.30 16.18
C TYR A 21 -24.09 -1.64 16.94
N ILE A 22 -23.01 -2.02 17.64
CA ILE A 22 -22.93 -3.26 18.43
C ILE A 22 -23.59 -3.10 19.82
N GLY A 23 -24.09 -1.91 20.17
CA GLY A 23 -24.71 -1.63 21.47
C GLY A 23 -23.71 -1.50 22.63
N GLY A 24 -22.43 -1.22 22.32
CA GLY A 24 -21.37 -1.05 23.32
C GLY A 24 -21.17 0.41 23.74
N THR A 25 -20.28 0.62 24.72
CA THR A 25 -19.85 1.95 25.18
C THR A 25 -18.51 2.35 24.57
N ALA A 26 -18.47 3.45 23.80
CA ALA A 26 -17.29 3.92 23.09
C ALA A 26 -16.39 4.83 23.95
N ASN A 27 -15.62 4.25 24.88
CA ASN A 27 -14.71 5.00 25.75
C ASN A 27 -13.28 4.41 25.71
N PHE A 28 -12.28 5.29 25.66
CA PHE A 28 -10.89 4.88 25.88
C PHE A 28 -10.68 4.53 27.35
N LYS A 29 -10.18 3.32 27.61
CA LYS A 29 -9.96 2.88 28.98
C LYS A 29 -8.72 3.56 29.56
N GLY A 30 -8.92 4.36 30.60
CA GLY A 30 -7.84 4.96 31.38
C GLY A 30 -6.90 3.91 31.97
N LYS A 31 -5.60 4.22 31.98
CA LYS A 31 -4.64 3.43 32.76
C LYS A 31 -4.92 3.66 34.24
N ARG A 32 -4.94 2.58 35.03
CA ARG A 32 -5.11 2.69 36.48
C ARG A 32 -3.90 3.43 37.06
N PRO A 33 -4.08 4.54 37.79
CA PRO A 33 -2.97 5.24 38.41
C PRO A 33 -2.31 4.33 39.44
N ARG A 34 -0.97 4.29 39.44
CA ARG A 34 -0.21 3.51 40.41
C ARG A 34 0.06 4.39 41.62
N ASN A 35 -0.55 4.04 42.76
CA ASN A 35 -0.22 4.68 44.02
C ASN A 35 1.16 4.19 44.48
N LYS A 36 2.18 5.05 44.36
CA LYS A 36 3.48 4.84 44.98
C LYS A 36 3.50 5.53 46.34
N LYS A 37 4.06 4.86 47.36
CA LYS A 37 4.29 5.48 48.67
C LYS A 37 5.34 6.58 48.48
N LYS A 38 5.01 7.80 48.88
CA LYS A 38 5.93 8.93 48.89
C LYS A 38 6.70 8.95 50.21
N MET A 39 8.01 9.20 50.19
CA MET A 39 8.80 9.39 51.42
C MET A 39 8.73 10.83 51.89
N PHE A 40 8.63 11.78 50.97
CA PHE A 40 8.55 13.20 51.25
C PHE A 40 7.38 13.90 50.55
N ASN A 41 6.88 14.96 51.18
CA ASN A 41 5.67 15.67 50.76
C ASN A 41 5.87 16.50 49.48
N TYR A 42 7.12 16.79 49.12
CA TYR A 42 7.49 17.53 47.91
C TYR A 42 7.66 16.62 46.68
N GLU A 43 7.54 15.29 46.83
CA GLU A 43 7.60 14.37 45.70
C GLU A 43 6.39 14.58 44.77
N SER A 44 6.65 15.03 43.55
CA SER A 44 5.65 15.08 42.49
C SER A 44 5.29 13.67 42.03
N ASN A 45 4.11 13.50 41.41
CA ASN A 45 3.83 12.24 40.72
C ASN A 45 4.65 12.22 39.42
N ASP A 46 5.58 11.28 39.29
CA ASP A 46 6.38 11.08 38.06
C ASP A 46 5.56 10.60 36.86
N GLU A 47 4.29 10.21 37.05
CA GLU A 47 3.42 9.74 35.97
C GLU A 47 2.86 10.93 35.18
N TYR A 48 3.47 11.22 34.02
CA TYR A 48 2.90 12.07 32.98
C TYR A 48 1.45 11.66 32.72
N THR A 49 0.50 12.56 33.01
CA THR A 49 -0.93 12.31 32.84
C THR A 49 -1.33 12.59 31.38
N ILE A 50 -0.89 11.71 30.47
CA ILE A 50 -1.34 11.72 29.08
C ILE A 50 -2.76 11.16 29.04
N SER A 51 -3.64 11.75 28.23
CA SER A 51 -5.01 11.22 28.11
C SER A 51 -4.98 9.80 27.53
N SER A 52 -5.94 8.95 27.90
CA SER A 52 -6.02 7.59 27.36
C SER A 52 -6.17 7.57 25.84
N GLU A 53 -6.77 8.62 25.29
CA GLU A 53 -6.93 8.81 23.85
C GLU A 53 -5.60 9.16 23.18
N GLU A 54 -4.84 10.11 23.73
CA GLU A 54 -3.50 10.47 23.24
C GLU A 54 -2.53 9.29 23.33
N ALA A 55 -2.61 8.50 24.40
CA ALA A 55 -1.83 7.28 24.56
C ALA A 55 -2.19 6.26 23.47
N PHE A 56 -3.48 6.04 23.19
CA PHE A 56 -3.92 5.16 22.11
C PHE A 56 -3.46 5.67 20.74
N CYS A 57 -3.55 6.97 20.49
CA CYS A 57 -3.09 7.57 19.25
C CYS A 57 -1.59 7.32 19.03
N ARG A 58 -0.76 7.63 20.03
CA ARG A 58 0.70 7.47 19.94
C ARG A 58 1.15 6.02 19.92
N ASP A 59 0.66 5.21 20.86
CA ASP A 59 1.21 3.88 21.16
C ASP A 59 0.59 2.77 20.30
N TYR A 60 -0.52 3.06 19.60
CA TYR A 60 -1.18 2.08 18.73
C TYR A 60 -1.43 2.62 17.33
N PHE A 61 -2.22 3.70 17.20
CA PHE A 61 -2.67 4.19 15.90
C PHE A 61 -1.49 4.59 15.00
N LEU A 62 -0.58 5.44 15.47
CA LEU A 62 0.55 5.89 14.66
C LEU A 62 1.48 4.74 14.28
N ILE A 63 1.76 3.82 15.21
CA ILE A 63 2.60 2.65 14.94
C ILE A 63 1.97 1.76 13.86
N LEU A 64 0.65 1.54 13.93
CA LEU A 64 -0.07 0.76 12.94
C LEU A 64 -0.04 1.42 11.55
N ILE A 65 -0.29 2.74 11.49
CA ILE A 65 -0.28 3.49 10.23
C ILE A 65 1.12 3.52 9.62
N ASP A 66 2.16 3.71 10.43
CA ASP A 66 3.54 3.72 9.96
C ASP A 66 3.92 2.35 9.37
N ARG A 67 3.57 1.27 10.08
CA ARG A 67 3.83 -0.09 9.60
C ARG A 67 3.02 -0.43 8.35
N ALA A 68 1.75 -0.05 8.29
CA ALA A 68 0.91 -0.27 7.12
C ALA A 68 1.42 0.54 5.93
N THR A 69 1.87 1.78 6.15
CA THR A 69 2.44 2.64 5.10
C THR A 69 3.70 2.02 4.53
N GLU A 70 4.62 1.54 5.38
CA GLU A 70 5.85 0.90 4.93
C GLU A 70 5.58 -0.40 4.16
N ALA A 71 4.71 -1.26 4.71
CA ALA A 71 4.31 -2.50 4.05
C ALA A 71 3.66 -2.27 2.69
N LEU A 72 2.80 -1.24 2.58
CA LEU A 72 2.16 -0.87 1.32
C LEU A 72 3.12 -0.20 0.35
N ARG A 73 4.06 0.62 0.84
CA ARG A 73 5.04 1.31 0.01
C ARG A 73 5.87 0.30 -0.78
N VAL A 74 6.50 -0.66 -0.09
CA VAL A 74 7.31 -1.70 -0.74
C VAL A 74 6.49 -2.47 -1.77
N ARG A 75 5.26 -2.85 -1.42
CA ARG A 75 4.37 -3.59 -2.33
C ARG A 75 3.96 -2.76 -3.55
N LEU A 76 3.65 -1.48 -3.37
CA LEU A 76 3.27 -0.57 -4.45
C LEU A 76 4.44 -0.25 -5.36
N GLU A 77 5.64 -0.09 -4.81
CA GLU A 77 6.88 0.08 -5.59
C GLU A 77 7.13 -1.16 -6.46
N TYR A 78 7.08 -2.36 -5.87
CA TYR A 78 7.19 -3.61 -6.63
C TYR A 78 6.12 -3.74 -7.72
N GLN A 79 4.86 -3.45 -7.37
CA GLN A 79 3.75 -3.50 -8.32
C GLN A 79 3.91 -2.48 -9.44
N SER A 80 4.44 -1.29 -9.15
CA SER A 80 4.71 -0.25 -10.13
C SER A 80 5.81 -0.67 -11.11
N THR A 81 6.92 -1.21 -10.59
CA THR A 81 8.01 -1.75 -11.42
C THR A 81 7.53 -2.91 -12.28
N PHE A 82 6.81 -3.85 -11.68
CA PHE A 82 6.21 -4.97 -12.40
C PHE A 82 5.25 -4.48 -13.50
N ASN A 83 4.36 -3.55 -13.18
CA ASN A 83 3.41 -3.00 -14.15
C ASN A 83 4.09 -2.18 -15.25
N SER A 84 5.23 -1.54 -14.96
CA SER A 84 6.03 -0.84 -15.98
C SER A 84 6.62 -1.84 -16.98
N ASN A 85 7.12 -2.98 -16.50
CA ASN A 85 7.76 -3.99 -17.34
C ASN A 85 6.77 -4.90 -18.06
N PHE A 86 5.74 -5.40 -17.36
CA PHE A 86 4.81 -6.43 -17.84
C PHE A 86 3.40 -5.89 -18.11
N GLY A 87 3.06 -4.67 -17.68
CA GLY A 87 1.67 -4.22 -17.66
C GLY A 87 1.02 -4.08 -19.03
N PHE A 88 1.81 -3.97 -20.11
CA PHE A 88 1.29 -3.99 -21.47
C PHE A 88 0.73 -5.36 -21.87
N LEU A 89 1.30 -6.46 -21.35
CA LEU A 89 0.80 -7.82 -21.53
C LEU A 89 -0.50 -8.07 -20.75
N TYR A 90 -0.67 -7.42 -19.60
CA TYR A 90 -1.92 -7.49 -18.83
C TYR A 90 -3.05 -6.65 -19.43
N ARG A 91 -2.70 -5.64 -20.23
CA ARG A 91 -3.65 -4.76 -20.93
C ARG A 91 -3.68 -5.08 -22.42
N ILE A 92 -3.68 -6.37 -22.75
CA ILE A 92 -3.45 -6.83 -24.12
C ILE A 92 -4.53 -6.39 -25.11
N GLY A 93 -5.80 -6.30 -24.69
CA GLY A 93 -6.88 -5.74 -25.52
C GLY A 93 -6.63 -4.28 -25.90
N LYS A 94 -5.95 -3.51 -25.05
CA LYS A 94 -5.60 -2.10 -25.32
C LYS A 94 -4.47 -1.95 -26.34
N LEU A 95 -3.73 -3.02 -26.65
CA LEU A 95 -2.67 -2.97 -27.68
C LEU A 95 -3.23 -2.64 -29.07
N LYS A 96 -4.52 -2.92 -29.32
CA LYS A 96 -5.23 -2.52 -30.55
C LYS A 96 -5.10 -1.03 -30.88
N HIS A 97 -5.05 -0.18 -29.86
CA HIS A 97 -4.98 1.26 -30.02
C HIS A 97 -3.57 1.82 -29.81
N GLN A 98 -2.57 0.97 -29.53
CA GLN A 98 -1.19 1.40 -29.36
C GLN A 98 -0.47 1.47 -30.70
N ASN A 99 0.54 2.33 -30.77
CA ASN A 99 1.44 2.39 -31.92
C ASN A 99 2.39 1.17 -31.92
N ASP A 100 2.68 0.63 -33.09
CA ASP A 100 3.64 -0.46 -33.30
C ASP A 100 5.01 -0.14 -32.68
N GLY A 101 5.46 1.12 -32.81
CA GLY A 101 6.70 1.57 -32.17
C GLY A 101 6.66 1.48 -30.63
N PHE A 102 5.51 1.74 -30.01
CA PHE A 102 5.34 1.59 -28.57
C PHE A 102 5.41 0.11 -28.16
N ILE A 103 4.70 -0.78 -28.88
CA ILE A 103 4.71 -2.23 -28.60
C ILE A 103 6.13 -2.79 -28.74
N LYS A 104 6.85 -2.39 -29.79
CA LYS A 104 8.23 -2.81 -30.02
C LYS A 104 9.16 -2.38 -28.89
N ASN A 105 9.02 -1.13 -28.42
CA ASN A 105 9.81 -0.63 -27.31
C ASN A 105 9.53 -1.43 -26.03
N CYS A 106 8.25 -1.67 -25.70
CA CYS A 106 7.89 -2.50 -24.54
C CYS A 106 8.48 -3.91 -24.61
N CYS A 107 8.50 -4.54 -25.79
CA CYS A 107 9.10 -5.87 -25.95
C CYS A 107 10.63 -5.86 -25.78
N ASN A 108 11.30 -4.82 -26.29
CA ASN A 108 12.74 -4.66 -26.11
C ASN A 108 13.11 -4.36 -24.65
N ASP A 109 12.35 -3.49 -23.99
CA ASP A 109 12.53 -3.16 -22.58
C ASP A 109 12.34 -4.42 -21.72
N LEU A 110 11.31 -5.22 -22.01
CA LEU A 110 11.08 -6.48 -21.32
C LEU A 110 12.21 -7.49 -21.56
N GLN A 111 12.73 -7.59 -22.79
CA GLN A 111 13.91 -8.42 -23.07
C GLN A 111 15.08 -7.98 -22.20
N ASN A 112 15.37 -6.68 -22.13
CA ASN A 112 16.48 -6.14 -21.35
C ASN A 112 16.32 -6.44 -19.86
N VAL A 113 15.09 -6.33 -19.32
CA VAL A 113 14.78 -6.68 -17.93
C VAL A 113 14.99 -8.17 -17.66
N LEU A 114 14.76 -9.03 -18.64
CA LEU A 114 14.90 -10.48 -18.57
C LEU A 114 16.19 -10.99 -19.21
N SER A 115 17.23 -10.16 -19.26
CA SER A 115 18.55 -10.52 -19.76
C SER A 115 19.60 -10.40 -18.67
N GLU A 116 20.49 -11.39 -18.60
CA GLU A 116 21.67 -11.38 -17.76
C GLU A 116 22.91 -11.68 -18.61
N GLY A 117 23.71 -10.64 -18.89
CA GLY A 117 24.86 -10.72 -19.77
C GLY A 117 24.47 -11.11 -21.20
N ASN A 118 24.92 -12.26 -21.66
CA ASN A 118 24.60 -12.80 -22.99
C ASN A 118 23.37 -13.72 -23.00
N PHE A 119 22.81 -14.04 -21.83
CA PHE A 119 21.62 -14.85 -21.70
C PHE A 119 20.39 -13.96 -21.66
N ARG A 120 19.33 -14.40 -22.33
CA ARG A 120 18.03 -13.73 -22.35
C ARG A 120 16.94 -14.79 -22.30
N ASP A 121 15.94 -14.56 -21.45
CA ASP A 121 14.81 -15.49 -21.33
C ASP A 121 13.84 -15.36 -22.49
N ILE A 122 13.77 -14.17 -23.10
CA ILE A 122 12.88 -13.87 -24.22
C ILE A 122 13.64 -13.16 -25.34
N ASN A 123 13.10 -13.24 -26.56
CA ASN A 123 13.52 -12.41 -27.69
C ASN A 123 12.46 -11.34 -27.95
N GLY A 124 12.84 -10.07 -27.78
CA GLY A 124 11.93 -8.93 -27.94
C GLY A 124 11.42 -8.76 -29.37
N ALA A 125 12.20 -9.16 -30.39
CA ALA A 125 11.76 -9.11 -31.78
C ALA A 125 10.70 -10.17 -32.08
N ASP A 126 10.88 -11.38 -31.56
CA ASP A 126 9.93 -12.49 -31.74
C ASP A 126 8.62 -12.17 -31.00
N LEU A 127 8.73 -11.75 -29.73
CA LEU A 127 7.57 -11.33 -28.93
C LEU A 127 6.78 -10.20 -29.60
N TYR A 128 7.47 -9.22 -30.17
CA TYR A 128 6.82 -8.13 -30.90
C TYR A 128 5.99 -8.65 -32.08
N MET A 129 6.53 -9.56 -32.88
CA MET A 129 5.82 -10.14 -34.02
C MET A 129 4.61 -10.97 -33.57
N GLU A 130 4.77 -11.78 -32.52
CA GLU A 130 3.67 -12.55 -31.91
C GLU A 130 2.53 -11.63 -31.44
N LEU A 131 2.87 -10.52 -30.79
CA LEU A 131 1.87 -9.56 -30.30
C LEU A 131 1.18 -8.79 -31.43
N LEU A 132 1.85 -8.51 -32.54
CA LEU A 132 1.20 -7.92 -33.71
C LEU A 132 0.17 -8.85 -34.33
N ILE A 133 0.48 -10.14 -34.44
CA ILE A 133 -0.46 -11.15 -34.90
C ILE A 133 -1.63 -11.24 -33.92
N PHE A 134 -1.32 -11.34 -32.62
CA PHE A 134 -2.33 -11.49 -31.58
C PHE A 134 -3.27 -10.28 -31.49
N ARG A 135 -2.76 -9.06 -31.69
CA ARG A 135 -3.53 -7.81 -31.74
C ARG A 135 -4.65 -7.87 -32.80
N SER A 136 -4.44 -8.58 -33.91
CA SER A 136 -5.45 -8.71 -34.97
C SER A 136 -6.59 -9.66 -34.61
N ILE A 137 -6.40 -10.52 -33.61
CA ILE A 137 -7.32 -11.61 -33.25
C ILE A 137 -8.08 -11.30 -31.94
N ILE A 138 -7.46 -10.58 -31.02
CA ILE A 138 -8.04 -10.34 -29.69
C ILE A 138 -9.25 -9.40 -29.73
N ASP A 139 -10.15 -9.45 -28.75
CA ASP A 139 -11.23 -8.46 -28.55
C ASP A 139 -10.73 -7.28 -27.68
N GLU A 140 -11.26 -6.07 -27.89
CA GLU A 140 -10.89 -4.87 -27.12
C GLU A 140 -11.18 -5.02 -25.61
N ASN A 141 -12.21 -5.80 -25.26
CA ASN A 141 -12.61 -6.07 -23.88
C ASN A 141 -11.83 -7.23 -23.23
N ALA A 142 -10.91 -7.86 -23.94
CA ALA A 142 -10.13 -8.95 -23.41
C ALA A 142 -9.12 -8.43 -22.38
N THR A 143 -9.36 -8.74 -21.12
CA THR A 143 -8.40 -8.58 -20.02
C THR A 143 -7.85 -9.96 -19.72
N THR A 144 -6.52 -10.11 -19.66
CA THR A 144 -5.93 -11.33 -19.13
C THR A 144 -6.22 -11.38 -17.63
N LEU A 145 -6.72 -12.53 -17.17
CA LEU A 145 -7.21 -12.79 -15.79
C LEU A 145 -6.31 -12.22 -14.69
#